data_AF-A0A2E5FP02-F1
#
_entry.id   AF-A0A2E5FP02-F1
#
_cell.length_a   1.000
_cell.length_b   1.000
_cell.length_c   1.000
_cell.angle_alpha   90.00
_cell.angle_beta   90.00
_cell.angle_gamma   90.00
#
_symmetry.space_group_name_H-M   'P 1'
#
loop_
_entity.id
_entity.type
_entity.pdbx_description
1 polymer ?
#
loop_
_entity_poly.entity_id
_entity_poly.type
_entity_poly.pdbx_seq_one_letter_code
_entity_poly.pdbx_strand_id
1 'polypeptide(L)'
;MRINILIFLFIFIFSSNVISEEIKIKFKIENYIITNQDIINEANYLVVFNKNLKNLTKKEIKSFAINSLIQEKIKYIELIKYFNFNDLSQEANNLIFKDILLRLNKKNKNELLLYLNERDFDLEEITEKFKIELLWNKLIYDKYIKNVSIDRNRLKEKIKKNLKNNTIYEYNLYEILFEVEEGESKNQKYLKIKNYIKNNSFDLAATVFSISNTADNGGKIGWVKETQLSKDILTKIKTLEISEFTEPIFVGNGYLFLKLNDKRKVITKINIDKELEMLVQKETDRQLNQYSTIYFNKIKKNILINET
;
A
#
# COMPACT_ATOMS: atom_id res chain seq x y z
N MET A 1 -62.66 53.67 22.27
CA MET A 1 -61.24 53.27 22.47
C MET A 1 -60.94 52.09 21.57
N ARG A 2 -60.13 52.28 20.53
CA ARG A 2 -59.61 51.18 19.69
C ARG A 2 -58.16 50.95 20.10
N ILE A 3 -57.87 49.77 20.63
CA ILE A 3 -56.52 49.32 20.97
C ILE A 3 -55.94 48.66 19.73
N ASN A 4 -54.99 49.33 19.10
CA ASN A 4 -54.18 48.76 18.03
C ASN A 4 -53.03 47.99 18.70
N ILE A 5 -53.11 46.66 18.70
CA ILE A 5 -52.01 45.79 19.12
C ILE A 5 -51.03 45.73 17.95
N LEU A 6 -49.92 46.46 18.07
CA LEU A 6 -48.80 46.39 17.14
C LEU A 6 -47.99 45.14 17.49
N ILE A 7 -48.16 44.06 16.71
CA ILE A 7 -47.34 42.85 16.83
C ILE A 7 -45.96 43.17 16.25
N PHE A 8 -44.98 43.36 17.12
CA PHE A 8 -43.58 43.55 16.76
C PHE A 8 -42.98 42.17 16.42
N LEU A 9 -42.91 41.85 15.13
CA LEU A 9 -42.30 40.62 14.63
C LEU A 9 -40.77 40.74 14.77
N PHE A 10 -40.23 40.20 15.87
CA PHE A 10 -38.79 40.19 16.14
C PHE A 10 -38.12 39.14 15.24
N ILE A 11 -37.62 39.55 14.08
CA ILE A 11 -36.84 38.69 13.17
C ILE A 11 -35.47 38.45 13.81
N PHE A 12 -35.33 37.32 14.49
CA PHE A 12 -34.03 36.79 14.91
C PHE A 12 -33.27 36.35 13.65
N ILE A 13 -32.43 37.23 13.11
CA ILE A 13 -31.44 36.87 12.09
C ILE A 13 -30.36 36.06 12.83
N PHE A 14 -30.51 34.74 12.85
CA PHE A 14 -29.43 33.84 13.22
C PHE A 14 -28.33 33.98 12.16
N SER A 15 -27.36 34.86 12.41
CA SER A 15 -26.11 34.87 11.66
C SER A 15 -25.33 33.62 12.05
N SER A 16 -25.52 32.53 11.30
CA SER A 16 -24.58 31.42 11.33
C SER A 16 -23.25 31.97 10.82
N ASN A 17 -22.25 32.01 11.70
CA ASN A 17 -20.87 32.22 11.28
C ASN A 17 -20.49 30.99 10.44
N VAL A 18 -20.62 31.11 9.13
CA VAL A 18 -20.13 30.10 8.20
C VAL A 18 -18.62 30.24 8.17
N ILE A 19 -17.94 29.37 8.91
CA ILE A 19 -16.48 29.22 8.82
C ILE A 19 -16.22 28.47 7.52
N SER A 20 -15.92 29.21 6.45
CA SER A 20 -15.40 28.62 5.22
C SER A 20 -13.92 28.36 5.43
N GLU A 21 -13.50 27.10 5.39
CA GLU A 21 -12.08 26.80 5.19
C GLU A 21 -11.67 27.25 3.78
N GLU A 22 -10.61 28.04 3.70
CA GLU A 22 -10.06 28.50 2.43
C GLU A 22 -9.35 27.33 1.73
N ILE A 23 -9.73 27.04 0.48
CA ILE A 23 -9.04 26.05 -0.35
C ILE A 23 -7.71 26.64 -0.82
N LYS A 24 -6.61 26.01 -0.42
CA LYS A 24 -5.24 26.41 -0.75
C LYS A 24 -4.56 25.32 -1.55
N ILE A 25 -3.90 25.73 -2.62
CA ILE A 25 -2.94 24.89 -3.34
C ILE A 25 -1.77 24.62 -2.40
N LYS A 26 -1.37 23.36 -2.29
CA LYS A 26 -0.22 22.90 -1.49
C LYS A 26 0.88 22.33 -2.35
N PHE A 27 0.52 21.60 -3.40
CA PHE A 27 1.47 21.11 -4.36
C PHE A 27 0.95 21.27 -5.78
N LYS A 28 1.88 21.44 -6.71
CA LYS A 28 1.66 21.33 -8.14
C LYS A 28 2.60 20.28 -8.71
N ILE A 29 2.03 19.23 -9.29
CA ILE A 29 2.74 18.12 -9.95
C ILE A 29 2.40 18.19 -11.43
N GLU A 30 3.33 18.68 -12.25
CA GLU A 30 3.03 19.07 -13.65
C GLU A 30 1.80 20.02 -13.73
N ASN A 31 0.71 19.56 -14.34
CA ASN A 31 -0.55 20.28 -14.48
C ASN A 31 -1.59 19.93 -13.40
N TYR A 32 -1.23 19.06 -12.45
CA TYR A 32 -2.13 18.61 -11.38
C TYR A 32 -1.87 19.39 -10.09
N ILE A 33 -2.95 19.72 -9.40
CA ILE A 33 -2.93 20.47 -8.14
C ILE A 33 -3.33 19.52 -7.02
N ILE A 34 -2.64 19.64 -5.89
CA ILE A 34 -3.05 19.05 -4.61
C ILE A 34 -3.36 20.19 -3.67
N THR A 35 -4.58 20.20 -3.14
CA THR A 35 -5.08 21.20 -2.20
C THR A 35 -4.95 20.72 -0.75
N ASN A 36 -5.19 21.62 0.20
CA ASN A 36 -5.38 21.25 1.61
C ASN A 36 -6.54 20.27 1.81
N GLN A 37 -7.62 20.39 1.04
CA GLN A 37 -8.77 19.49 1.16
C GLN A 37 -8.42 18.08 0.67
N ASP A 38 -7.68 17.97 -0.45
CA ASP A 38 -7.23 16.67 -0.96
C ASP A 38 -6.39 15.91 0.07
N ILE A 39 -5.51 16.63 0.77
CA ILE A 39 -4.67 16.06 1.84
C ILE A 39 -5.51 15.57 3.02
N ILE A 40 -6.59 16.28 3.38
CA ILE A 40 -7.52 15.85 4.43
C ILE A 40 -8.29 14.60 3.99
N ASN A 41 -8.80 14.60 2.77
CA ASN A 41 -9.52 13.45 2.21
C ASN A 41 -8.61 12.21 2.16
N GLU A 42 -7.36 12.38 1.73
CA GLU A 42 -6.38 11.30 1.72
C GLU A 42 -6.04 10.81 3.13
N ALA A 43 -5.83 11.72 4.09
CA ALA A 43 -5.58 11.34 5.47
C ALA A 43 -6.71 10.48 6.04
N ASN A 44 -7.95 10.85 5.73
CA ASN A 44 -9.12 10.08 6.10
C ASN A 44 -9.11 8.71 5.40
N TYR A 45 -8.88 8.68 4.07
CA TYR A 45 -8.81 7.45 3.27
C TYR A 45 -7.80 6.45 3.88
N LEU A 46 -6.60 6.92 4.17
CA LEU A 46 -5.54 6.10 4.77
C LEU A 46 -6.00 5.53 6.12
N VAL A 47 -6.65 6.32 6.97
CA VAL A 47 -7.18 5.86 8.28
C VAL A 47 -8.28 4.80 8.15
N VAL A 48 -9.09 4.86 7.09
CA VAL A 48 -10.13 3.85 6.82
C VAL A 48 -9.52 2.50 6.46
N PHE A 49 -8.52 2.50 5.59
CA PHE A 49 -7.87 1.27 5.13
C PHE A 49 -6.81 0.73 6.09
N ASN A 50 -6.20 1.59 6.90
CA ASN A 50 -5.25 1.23 7.94
C ASN A 50 -5.65 1.83 9.29
N LYS A 51 -6.43 1.07 10.06
CA LYS A 51 -6.95 1.47 11.37
C LYS A 51 -5.85 1.84 12.38
N ASN A 52 -4.63 1.34 12.22
CA ASN A 52 -3.52 1.63 13.13
C ASN A 52 -3.03 3.07 12.98
N LEU A 53 -3.29 3.73 11.84
CA LEU A 53 -2.95 5.14 11.64
C LEU A 53 -3.72 6.08 12.57
N LYS A 54 -4.85 5.64 13.16
CA LYS A 54 -5.59 6.43 14.17
C LYS A 54 -4.77 6.77 15.40
N ASN A 55 -3.73 6.00 15.69
CA ASN A 55 -2.89 6.18 16.87
C ASN A 55 -1.79 7.24 16.65
N LEU A 56 -1.63 7.72 15.41
CA LEU A 56 -0.61 8.69 15.05
C LEU A 56 -1.10 10.13 15.20
N THR A 57 -0.16 11.06 15.33
CA THR A 57 -0.49 12.48 15.41
C THR A 57 -1.08 12.97 14.09
N LYS A 58 -1.95 13.99 14.13
CA LYS A 58 -2.50 14.62 12.92
C LYS A 58 -1.41 15.08 11.95
N LYS A 59 -0.26 15.50 12.47
CA LYS A 59 0.90 15.93 11.66
C LYS A 59 1.52 14.75 10.91
N GLU A 60 1.66 13.60 11.55
CA GLU A 60 2.19 12.39 10.92
C GLU A 60 1.24 11.88 9.83
N ILE A 61 -0.05 11.75 10.14
CA ILE A 61 -1.06 11.32 9.16
C ILE A 61 -1.05 12.26 7.95
N LYS A 62 -0.98 13.57 8.17
CA LYS A 62 -0.88 14.57 7.10
C LYS A 62 0.37 14.34 6.22
N SER A 63 1.51 14.01 6.82
CA SER A 63 2.73 13.70 6.07
C SER A 63 2.54 12.47 5.16
N PHE A 64 1.89 11.42 5.65
CA PHE A 64 1.62 10.23 4.84
C PHE A 64 0.62 10.50 3.73
N ALA A 65 -0.41 11.29 4.02
CA ALA A 65 -1.38 11.71 3.02
C ALA A 65 -0.71 12.45 1.86
N ILE A 66 0.21 13.37 2.16
CA ILE A 66 0.99 14.09 1.14
C ILE A 66 1.79 13.10 0.28
N ASN A 67 2.55 12.20 0.91
CA ASN A 67 3.38 11.23 0.19
C ASN A 67 2.53 10.27 -0.67
N SER A 68 1.41 9.78 -0.14
CA SER A 68 0.46 8.92 -0.85
C SER A 68 -0.10 9.62 -2.08
N LEU A 69 -0.60 10.86 -1.91
CA LEU A 69 -1.12 11.65 -3.03
C LEU A 69 -0.05 11.93 -4.10
N ILE A 70 1.16 12.28 -3.71
CA ILE A 70 2.25 12.51 -4.68
C ILE A 70 2.51 11.24 -5.50
N GLN A 71 2.61 10.07 -4.84
CA GLN A 71 2.84 8.81 -5.53
C GLN A 71 1.68 8.44 -6.46
N GLU A 72 0.43 8.57 -5.98
CA GLU A 72 -0.78 8.35 -6.75
C GLU A 72 -0.81 9.25 -8.00
N LYS A 73 -0.56 10.56 -7.83
CA LYS A 73 -0.59 11.51 -8.96
C LYS A 73 0.52 11.23 -9.97
N ILE A 74 1.72 10.85 -9.53
CA ILE A 74 2.79 10.41 -10.43
C ILE A 74 2.35 9.19 -11.26
N LYS A 75 1.76 8.17 -10.62
CA LYS A 75 1.24 6.99 -11.33
C LYS A 75 0.14 7.39 -12.31
N TYR A 76 -0.82 8.19 -11.88
CA TYR A 76 -1.92 8.67 -12.70
C TYR A 76 -1.44 9.41 -13.95
N ILE A 77 -0.54 10.38 -13.79
CA ILE A 77 0.06 11.17 -14.89
C ILE A 77 0.72 10.25 -15.93
N GLU A 78 1.37 9.18 -15.50
CA GLU A 78 1.95 8.22 -16.42
C GLU A 78 0.88 7.36 -17.11
N LEU A 79 -0.12 6.89 -16.37
CA LEU A 79 -1.14 5.96 -16.87
C LEU A 79 -2.03 6.56 -17.94
N ILE A 80 -2.40 7.84 -17.82
CA ILE A 80 -3.24 8.53 -18.82
C ILE A 80 -2.58 8.64 -20.21
N LYS A 81 -1.26 8.38 -20.32
CA LYS A 81 -0.56 8.31 -21.60
C LYS A 81 -0.86 7.02 -22.36
N TYR A 82 -1.38 5.99 -21.69
CA TYR A 82 -1.59 4.64 -22.25
C TYR A 82 -3.03 4.14 -22.12
N PHE A 83 -3.80 4.63 -21.15
CA PHE A 83 -5.13 4.11 -20.83
C PHE A 83 -6.19 5.21 -20.74
N ASN A 84 -7.41 4.87 -21.16
CA ASN A 84 -8.61 5.64 -20.85
C ASN A 84 -9.27 5.06 -19.59
N PHE A 85 -9.37 5.88 -18.53
CA PHE A 85 -9.94 5.48 -17.23
C PHE A 85 -11.46 5.23 -17.27
N ASN A 86 -12.13 5.68 -18.32
CA ASN A 86 -13.56 5.45 -18.52
C ASN A 86 -13.87 4.09 -19.17
N ASP A 87 -12.86 3.43 -19.76
CA ASP A 87 -13.05 2.25 -20.61
C ASP A 87 -12.63 0.93 -19.91
N LEU A 88 -12.68 0.88 -18.57
CA LEU A 88 -12.39 -0.36 -17.85
C LEU A 88 -13.50 -1.39 -18.07
N SER A 89 -13.10 -2.64 -18.32
CA SER A 89 -14.04 -3.75 -18.47
C SER A 89 -14.83 -3.99 -17.18
N GLN A 90 -16.03 -4.56 -17.31
CA GLN A 90 -16.84 -4.95 -16.16
C GLN A 90 -16.10 -5.93 -15.23
N GLU A 91 -15.27 -6.80 -15.79
CA GLU A 91 -14.45 -7.73 -15.01
C GLU A 91 -13.42 -7.00 -14.15
N ALA A 92 -12.74 -5.99 -14.70
CA ALA A 92 -11.81 -5.15 -13.95
C ALA A 92 -12.52 -4.40 -12.80
N ASN A 93 -13.70 -3.83 -13.07
CA ASN A 93 -14.51 -3.17 -12.04
C ASN A 93 -14.95 -4.14 -10.93
N ASN A 94 -15.30 -5.37 -11.29
CA ASN A 94 -15.67 -6.41 -10.32
C ASN A 94 -14.47 -6.83 -9.44
N LEU A 95 -13.26 -6.91 -10.01
CA LEU A 95 -12.04 -7.19 -9.26
C LEU A 95 -11.74 -6.10 -8.25
N ILE A 96 -11.78 -4.83 -8.67
CA ILE A 96 -11.59 -3.67 -7.80
C ILE A 96 -12.58 -3.70 -6.64
N PHE A 97 -13.87 -3.90 -6.95
CA PHE A 97 -14.90 -3.94 -5.93
C PHE A 97 -14.68 -5.07 -4.91
N LYS A 98 -14.29 -6.25 -5.38
CA LYS A 98 -13.94 -7.39 -4.52
C LYS A 98 -12.75 -7.07 -3.61
N ASP A 99 -11.72 -6.40 -4.13
CA ASP A 99 -10.53 -6.04 -3.35
C ASP A 99 -10.86 -5.02 -2.25
N ILE A 100 -11.74 -4.04 -2.54
CA ILE A 100 -12.22 -3.08 -1.54
C ILE A 100 -12.96 -3.81 -0.41
N LEU A 101 -13.88 -4.72 -0.74
CA LEU A 101 -14.60 -5.53 0.24
C LEU A 101 -13.64 -6.33 1.13
N LEU A 102 -12.65 -6.98 0.53
CA LEU A 102 -11.67 -7.79 1.27
C LEU A 102 -10.83 -6.94 2.22
N ARG A 103 -10.32 -5.79 1.76
CA ARG A 103 -9.48 -4.90 2.59
C ARG A 103 -10.25 -4.28 3.75
N LEU A 104 -11.52 -3.93 3.55
CA LEU A 104 -12.37 -3.37 4.60
C LEU A 104 -13.11 -4.44 5.42
N ASN A 105 -12.86 -5.72 5.13
CA ASN A 105 -13.52 -6.87 5.75
C ASN A 105 -15.06 -6.74 5.71
N LYS A 106 -15.60 -6.44 4.53
CA LYS A 106 -17.03 -6.26 4.26
C LYS A 106 -17.55 -7.40 3.40
N LYS A 107 -18.77 -7.84 3.69
CA LYS A 107 -19.36 -9.02 3.03
C LYS A 107 -19.99 -8.69 1.69
N ASN A 108 -20.57 -7.50 1.56
CA ASN A 108 -21.35 -7.11 0.38
C ASN A 108 -21.40 -5.58 0.20
N LYS A 109 -21.98 -5.15 -0.93
CA LYS A 109 -22.12 -3.74 -1.32
C LYS A 109 -22.87 -2.90 -0.30
N ASN A 110 -23.97 -3.40 0.26
CA ASN A 110 -24.78 -2.63 1.20
C ASN A 110 -24.01 -2.36 2.49
N GLU A 111 -23.30 -3.35 3.02
CA GLU A 111 -22.46 -3.18 4.21
C GLU A 111 -21.31 -2.19 3.96
N LEU A 112 -20.72 -2.23 2.76
CA LEU A 112 -19.68 -1.28 2.37
C LEU A 112 -20.22 0.14 2.28
N LEU A 113 -21.33 0.36 1.56
CA LEU A 113 -21.92 1.68 1.38
C LEU A 113 -22.34 2.30 2.72
N LEU A 114 -22.97 1.53 3.61
CA LEU A 114 -23.30 2.01 4.96
C LEU A 114 -22.04 2.42 5.74
N TYR A 115 -20.99 1.60 5.67
CA TYR A 115 -19.73 1.88 6.36
C TYR A 115 -19.02 3.14 5.85
N LEU A 116 -19.08 3.41 4.55
CA LEU A 116 -18.48 4.59 3.91
C LEU A 116 -19.32 5.85 4.17
N ASN A 117 -20.65 5.76 4.04
CA ASN A 117 -21.57 6.88 4.27
C ASN A 117 -21.52 7.39 5.72
N GLU A 118 -21.38 6.51 6.71
CA GLU A 118 -21.17 6.89 8.12
C GLU A 118 -19.92 7.77 8.37
N ARG A 119 -19.03 7.85 7.39
CA ARG A 119 -17.71 8.49 7.49
C ARG A 119 -17.49 9.52 6.38
N ASP A 120 -18.56 9.88 5.66
CA ASP A 120 -18.55 10.83 4.54
C ASP A 120 -17.52 10.48 3.44
N PHE A 121 -17.36 9.17 3.14
CA PHE A 121 -16.53 8.72 2.03
C PHE A 121 -17.33 8.36 0.80
N ASP A 122 -16.83 8.81 -0.34
CA ASP A 122 -17.34 8.39 -1.63
C ASP A 122 -16.69 7.08 -2.09
N LEU A 123 -17.52 6.12 -2.50
CA LEU A 123 -17.07 4.88 -3.09
C LEU A 123 -16.38 5.14 -4.45
N GLU A 124 -16.79 6.17 -5.18
CA GLU A 124 -16.19 6.52 -6.46
C GLU A 124 -14.73 6.96 -6.29
N GLU A 125 -14.44 7.85 -5.33
CA GLU A 125 -13.07 8.26 -5.00
C GLU A 125 -12.18 7.07 -4.63
N ILE A 126 -12.69 6.12 -3.83
CA ILE A 126 -11.97 4.90 -3.47
C ILE A 126 -11.74 4.03 -4.72
N THR A 127 -12.76 3.90 -5.57
CA THR A 127 -12.69 3.09 -6.78
C THR A 127 -11.62 3.62 -7.72
N GLU A 128 -11.51 4.94 -7.92
CA GLU A 128 -10.48 5.56 -8.74
C GLU A 128 -9.06 5.23 -8.26
N LYS A 129 -8.82 5.24 -6.95
CA LYS A 129 -7.51 4.85 -6.38
C LYS A 129 -7.14 3.40 -6.72
N PHE A 130 -8.10 2.49 -6.63
CA PHE A 130 -7.88 1.09 -7.00
C PHE A 130 -7.74 0.89 -8.51
N LYS A 131 -8.41 1.71 -9.34
CA LYS A 131 -8.18 1.72 -10.79
C LYS A 131 -6.74 2.09 -11.12
N ILE A 132 -6.17 3.10 -10.46
CA ILE A 132 -4.77 3.49 -10.63
C ILE A 132 -3.84 2.30 -10.34
N GLU A 133 -4.03 1.61 -9.21
CA GLU A 133 -3.18 0.45 -8.85
C GLU A 133 -3.35 -0.72 -9.82
N LEU A 134 -4.58 -1.02 -10.26
CA LEU A 134 -4.84 -2.08 -11.23
C LEU A 134 -4.16 -1.78 -12.58
N LEU A 135 -4.35 -0.57 -13.10
CA LEU A 135 -3.77 -0.15 -14.38
C LEU A 135 -2.25 -0.03 -14.28
N TRP A 136 -1.71 0.37 -13.13
CA TRP A 136 -0.28 0.35 -12.88
C TRP A 136 0.29 -1.06 -12.99
N ASN A 137 -0.31 -2.03 -12.31
CA ASN A 137 0.11 -3.43 -12.40
C ASN A 137 0.00 -3.96 -13.83
N LYS A 138 -1.07 -3.61 -14.55
CA LYS A 138 -1.23 -3.94 -15.98
C LYS A 138 -0.12 -3.34 -16.84
N LEU A 139 0.19 -2.05 -16.67
CA LEU A 139 1.25 -1.36 -17.43
C LEU A 139 2.60 -2.05 -17.25
N ILE A 140 2.95 -2.37 -15.99
CA ILE A 140 4.21 -3.03 -15.67
C ILE A 140 4.26 -4.43 -16.27
N TYR A 141 3.18 -5.20 -16.16
CA TYR A 141 3.09 -6.52 -16.78
C TYR A 141 3.29 -6.44 -18.30
N ASP A 142 2.52 -5.58 -18.99
CA ASP A 142 2.57 -5.43 -20.44
C ASP A 142 3.97 -4.98 -20.93
N LYS A 143 4.66 -4.13 -20.17
CA LYS A 143 6.02 -3.66 -20.50
C LYS A 143 7.11 -4.69 -20.24
N TYR A 144 7.03 -5.45 -19.15
CA TYR A 144 8.20 -6.16 -18.61
C TYR A 144 8.05 -7.68 -18.51
N ILE A 145 6.87 -8.26 -18.78
CA ILE A 145 6.69 -9.72 -18.68
C ILE A 145 7.67 -10.50 -19.58
N LYS A 146 8.02 -9.96 -20.75
CA LYS A 146 9.01 -10.57 -21.66
C LYS A 146 10.44 -10.53 -21.12
N ASN A 147 10.73 -9.64 -20.16
CA ASN A 147 12.02 -9.54 -19.48
C ASN A 147 12.10 -10.42 -18.23
N VAL A 148 11.00 -11.05 -17.83
CA VAL A 148 10.99 -11.99 -16.70
C VAL A 148 11.67 -13.29 -17.13
N SER A 149 12.70 -13.69 -16.39
CA SER A 149 13.45 -14.92 -16.65
C SER A 149 13.35 -15.87 -15.46
N ILE A 150 12.88 -17.09 -15.70
CA ILE A 150 12.58 -18.06 -14.64
C ILE A 150 13.29 -19.37 -14.94
N ASP A 151 14.27 -19.69 -14.11
CA ASP A 151 14.92 -21.00 -14.10
C ASP A 151 14.04 -22.03 -13.37
N ARG A 152 13.12 -22.64 -14.12
CA ARG A 152 12.22 -23.69 -13.61
C ARG A 152 12.97 -24.90 -13.04
N ASN A 153 14.12 -25.27 -13.61
CA ASN A 153 14.92 -26.41 -13.15
C ASN A 153 15.51 -26.13 -11.76
N ARG A 154 16.10 -24.95 -11.56
CA ARG A 154 16.60 -24.50 -10.26
C ARG A 154 15.48 -24.45 -9.21
N LEU A 155 14.29 -23.97 -9.56
CA LEU A 155 13.14 -23.96 -8.66
C LEU A 155 12.69 -25.38 -8.29
N LYS A 156 12.66 -26.31 -9.25
CA LYS A 156 12.30 -27.71 -9.02
C LYS A 156 13.30 -28.41 -8.09
N GLU A 157 14.60 -28.20 -8.30
CA GLU A 157 15.64 -28.74 -7.42
C GLU A 157 15.57 -28.16 -6.00
N LYS A 158 15.23 -26.87 -5.88
CA LYS A 158 14.97 -26.23 -4.58
C LYS A 158 13.81 -26.91 -3.84
N ILE A 159 12.71 -27.25 -4.52
CA ILE A 159 11.58 -27.99 -3.93
C ILE A 159 12.06 -29.36 -3.44
N LYS A 160 12.70 -30.16 -4.31
CA LYS A 160 13.17 -31.52 -3.97
C LYS A 160 14.09 -31.52 -2.75
N LYS A 161 15.00 -30.54 -2.64
CA LYS A 161 15.92 -30.42 -1.50
C LYS A 161 15.19 -30.20 -0.17
N ASN A 162 14.08 -29.46 -0.20
CA ASN A 162 13.28 -29.14 0.99
C ASN A 162 12.28 -30.24 1.37
N LEU A 163 12.03 -31.22 0.50
CA LEU A 163 11.08 -32.33 0.73
C LEU A 163 11.63 -33.51 1.51
N LYS A 164 12.92 -33.52 1.89
CA LYS A 164 13.54 -34.68 2.55
C LYS A 164 12.90 -35.06 3.88
N ASN A 165 12.20 -34.12 4.52
CA ASN A 165 11.37 -34.35 5.69
C ASN A 165 9.94 -33.96 5.29
N ASN A 166 8.95 -34.84 5.45
CA ASN A 166 7.51 -34.59 5.13
C ASN A 166 6.86 -33.51 6.01
N THR A 167 7.67 -32.59 6.52
CA THR A 167 7.24 -31.49 7.34
C THR A 167 8.03 -30.25 6.99
N ILE A 168 7.28 -29.20 6.66
CA ILE A 168 7.83 -27.89 6.32
C ILE A 168 7.32 -26.84 7.31
N TYR A 169 8.07 -25.76 7.45
CA TYR A 169 7.61 -24.58 8.19
C TYR A 169 6.87 -23.60 7.29
N GLU A 170 5.83 -22.97 7.83
CA GLU A 170 5.23 -21.76 7.31
C GLU A 170 5.50 -20.60 8.29
N TYR A 171 5.78 -19.44 7.73
CA TYR A 171 6.08 -18.22 8.46
C TYR A 171 5.05 -17.15 8.11
N ASN A 172 4.46 -16.53 9.13
CA ASN A 172 3.62 -15.35 8.95
C ASN A 172 4.52 -14.12 8.96
N LEU A 173 4.66 -13.44 7.82
CA LEU A 173 5.65 -12.40 7.62
C LEU A 173 5.03 -11.03 7.35
N TYR A 174 5.76 -10.00 7.77
CA TYR A 174 5.57 -8.60 7.37
C TYR A 174 6.87 -8.09 6.77
N GLU A 175 6.78 -7.11 5.86
CA GLU A 175 7.93 -6.47 5.23
C GLU A 175 7.91 -4.95 5.30
N ILE A 176 9.12 -4.38 5.24
CA ILE A 176 9.39 -3.01 4.83
C ILE A 176 10.46 -3.11 3.75
N LEU A 177 10.14 -2.71 2.53
CA LEU A 177 11.13 -2.52 1.47
C LEU A 177 11.46 -1.04 1.42
N PHE A 178 12.71 -0.65 1.63
CA PHE A 178 13.10 0.76 1.57
C PHE A 178 14.31 0.98 0.68
N GLU A 179 14.37 2.15 0.06
CA GLU A 179 15.54 2.66 -0.64
C GLU A 179 16.28 3.69 0.21
N VAL A 180 17.52 3.96 -0.17
CA VAL A 180 18.35 4.98 0.48
C VAL A 180 18.44 6.17 -0.44
N GLU A 181 18.10 7.34 0.08
CA GLU A 181 18.13 8.60 -0.67
C GLU A 181 19.57 9.10 -0.85
N GLU A 182 19.78 9.99 -1.81
CA GLU A 182 21.08 10.61 -2.05
C GLU A 182 21.54 11.38 -0.80
N GLY A 183 22.75 11.10 -0.33
CA GLY A 183 23.30 11.66 0.92
C GLY A 183 22.88 10.96 2.20
N GLU A 184 21.99 9.96 2.16
CA GLU A 184 21.67 9.09 3.29
C GLU A 184 22.48 7.78 3.23
N SER A 185 22.85 7.23 4.38
CA SER A 185 23.41 5.87 4.45
C SER A 185 22.34 4.84 4.82
N LYS A 186 22.52 3.59 4.36
CA LYS A 186 21.67 2.45 4.76
C LYS A 186 21.48 2.37 6.28
N ASN A 187 22.56 2.53 7.04
CA ASN A 187 22.52 2.42 8.50
C ASN A 187 21.70 3.56 9.12
N GLN A 188 21.80 4.78 8.60
CA GLN A 188 20.97 5.91 9.06
C GLN A 188 19.48 5.66 8.80
N LYS A 189 19.10 5.27 7.57
CA LYS A 189 17.70 4.95 7.23
C LYS A 189 17.17 3.79 8.08
N TYR A 190 17.97 2.75 8.25
CA TYR A 190 17.63 1.61 9.09
C TYR A 190 17.40 2.02 10.55
N LEU A 191 18.28 2.83 11.14
CA LEU A 191 18.12 3.31 12.52
C LEU A 191 16.86 4.19 12.67
N LYS A 192 16.53 5.02 11.68
CA LYS A 192 15.28 5.79 11.66
C LYS A 192 14.06 4.87 11.70
N ILE A 193 14.03 3.85 10.83
CA ILE A 193 12.94 2.86 10.80
C ILE A 193 12.86 2.11 12.14
N LYS A 194 13.98 1.62 12.67
CA LYS A 194 14.03 0.88 13.93
C LYS A 194 13.54 1.73 15.12
N ASN A 195 13.95 2.99 15.20
CA ASN A 195 13.48 3.92 16.23
C ASN A 195 11.97 4.19 16.09
N TYR A 196 11.48 4.33 14.86
CA TYR A 196 10.04 4.51 14.62
C TYR A 196 9.25 3.28 15.07
N ILE A 197 9.72 2.07 14.77
CA ILE A 197 9.09 0.81 15.24
C ILE A 197 9.06 0.73 16.75
N LYS A 198 10.15 1.12 17.43
CA LYS A 198 10.23 1.11 18.90
C LYS A 198 9.19 2.04 19.54
N ASN A 199 8.93 3.19 18.92
CA ASN A 199 7.98 4.18 19.43
C ASN A 199 6.54 3.92 18.96
N ASN A 200 6.35 3.11 17.92
CA ASN A 200 5.07 2.82 17.30
C ASN A 200 4.92 1.30 17.09
N SER A 201 4.73 0.86 15.84
CA SER A 201 4.62 -0.53 15.46
C SER A 201 5.28 -0.80 14.11
N PHE A 202 5.51 -2.08 13.80
CA PHE A 202 6.13 -2.49 12.54
C PHE A 202 5.24 -2.17 11.33
N ASP A 203 3.93 -2.39 11.47
CA ASP A 203 2.95 -2.13 10.43
C ASP A 203 2.81 -0.63 10.11
N LEU A 204 2.89 0.22 11.14
CA LEU A 204 2.97 1.66 10.93
C LEU A 204 4.26 2.03 10.22
N ALA A 205 5.41 1.53 10.66
CA ALA A 205 6.67 1.76 9.98
C ALA A 205 6.64 1.30 8.50
N ALA A 206 5.99 0.18 8.21
CA ALA A 206 5.81 -0.28 6.84
C ALA A 206 4.99 0.70 6.00
N THR A 207 3.91 1.25 6.57
CA THR A 207 3.09 2.27 5.90
C THR A 207 3.89 3.54 5.61
N VAL A 208 4.79 3.92 6.52
CA VAL A 208 5.60 5.15 6.42
C VAL A 208 6.77 5.02 5.47
N PHE A 209 7.53 3.93 5.58
CA PHE A 209 8.86 3.80 4.98
C PHE A 209 8.92 2.80 3.84
N SER A 210 7.93 1.93 3.69
CA SER A 210 7.96 0.92 2.64
C SER A 210 7.58 1.51 1.29
N ILE A 211 8.34 1.17 0.27
CA ILE A 211 8.06 1.49 -1.14
C ILE A 211 7.41 0.30 -1.88
N SER A 212 7.12 -0.80 -1.19
CA SER A 212 6.42 -1.93 -1.78
C SER A 212 4.90 -1.77 -1.69
N ASN A 213 4.18 -2.47 -2.57
CA ASN A 213 2.70 -2.47 -2.60
C ASN A 213 2.05 -2.98 -1.31
N THR A 214 2.81 -3.61 -0.40
CA THR A 214 2.29 -4.05 0.90
C THR A 214 2.22 -2.90 1.91
N ALA A 215 2.84 -1.75 1.65
CA ALA A 215 2.84 -0.56 2.51
C ALA A 215 1.42 -0.14 2.92
N ASP A 216 0.50 -0.08 1.95
CA ASP A 216 -0.91 0.30 2.16
C ASP A 216 -1.66 -0.62 3.13
N ASN A 217 -1.15 -1.84 3.32
CA ASN A 217 -1.71 -2.84 4.23
C ASN A 217 -0.74 -3.13 5.38
N GLY A 218 0.06 -2.13 5.79
CA GLY A 218 0.98 -2.21 6.92
C GLY A 218 2.08 -3.25 6.74
N GLY A 219 2.52 -3.50 5.51
CA GLY A 219 3.61 -4.44 5.20
C GLY A 219 3.21 -5.91 5.26
N LYS A 220 1.93 -6.25 5.36
CA LYS A 220 1.50 -7.64 5.59
C LYS A 220 1.68 -8.53 4.35
N ILE A 221 2.54 -9.54 4.46
CA ILE A 221 2.70 -10.61 3.45
C ILE A 221 1.77 -11.79 3.77
N GLY A 222 1.66 -12.16 5.05
CA GLY A 222 0.89 -13.32 5.49
C GLY A 222 1.71 -14.60 5.54
N TRP A 223 1.05 -15.77 5.42
CA TRP A 223 1.69 -17.08 5.56
C TRP A 223 2.47 -17.49 4.31
N VAL A 224 3.77 -17.75 4.49
CA VAL A 224 4.72 -18.12 3.44
C VAL A 224 5.42 -19.42 3.83
N LYS A 225 5.41 -20.41 2.94
CA LYS A 225 6.13 -21.68 3.14
C LYS A 225 7.63 -21.48 3.03
N GLU A 226 8.42 -22.23 3.80
CA GLU A 226 9.88 -22.16 3.71
C GLU A 226 10.43 -22.50 2.32
N THR A 227 9.72 -23.34 1.56
CA THR A 227 10.02 -23.69 0.16
C THR A 227 9.99 -22.47 -0.77
N GLN A 228 9.19 -21.46 -0.42
CA GLN A 228 8.99 -20.24 -1.19
C GLN A 228 10.04 -19.18 -0.92
N LEU A 229 10.76 -19.25 0.20
CA LEU A 229 11.74 -18.26 0.60
C LEU A 229 13.10 -18.52 -0.05
N SER A 230 13.84 -17.48 -0.42
CA SER A 230 15.24 -17.66 -0.86
C SER A 230 16.07 -18.24 0.30
N LYS A 231 17.21 -18.88 -0.02
CA LYS A 231 18.08 -19.46 1.02
C LYS A 231 18.51 -18.38 2.02
N ASP A 232 18.90 -17.21 1.51
CA ASP A 232 19.40 -16.10 2.33
C ASP A 232 18.34 -15.53 3.27
N ILE A 233 17.11 -15.35 2.77
CA ILE A 233 15.97 -14.92 3.59
C ILE A 233 15.64 -15.99 4.63
N LEU A 234 15.59 -17.26 4.22
CA LEU A 234 15.25 -18.37 5.12
C LEU A 234 16.27 -18.51 6.26
N THR A 235 17.57 -18.36 5.97
CA THR A 235 18.61 -18.40 7.01
C THR A 235 18.45 -17.30 8.05
N LYS A 236 18.00 -16.11 7.63
CA LYS A 236 17.76 -14.97 8.54
C LYS A 236 16.47 -15.12 9.33
N ILE A 237 15.41 -15.69 8.75
CA ILE A 237 14.13 -15.91 9.45
C ILE A 237 14.21 -17.07 10.44
N LYS A 238 14.97 -18.13 10.12
CA LYS A 238 15.06 -19.32 11.00
C LYS A 238 15.64 -19.01 12.37
N THR A 239 16.47 -17.98 12.48
CA THR A 239 17.08 -17.53 13.73
C THR A 239 16.18 -16.60 14.55
N LEU A 240 15.04 -16.15 13.99
CA LEU A 240 14.14 -15.23 14.69
C LEU A 240 13.21 -15.94 15.67
N GLU A 241 13.02 -15.28 16.81
CA GLU A 241 11.89 -15.50 17.70
C GLU A 241 10.63 -14.80 17.17
N ILE A 242 9.47 -15.19 17.70
CA ILE A 242 8.20 -14.58 17.30
C ILE A 242 8.23 -13.10 17.72
N SER A 243 7.73 -12.24 16.83
CA SER A 243 7.76 -10.76 16.91
C SER A 243 9.10 -10.09 16.61
N GLU A 244 10.18 -10.83 16.42
CA GLU A 244 11.47 -10.27 16.01
C GLU A 244 11.52 -9.95 14.51
N PHE A 245 12.51 -9.16 14.11
CA PHE A 245 12.76 -8.77 12.73
C PHE A 245 14.23 -8.90 12.34
N THR A 246 14.49 -9.18 11.06
CA THR A 246 15.83 -9.40 10.50
C THR A 246 16.62 -8.09 10.38
N GLU A 247 17.95 -8.11 10.42
CA GLU A 247 18.74 -6.98 9.87
C GLU A 247 18.48 -6.76 8.35
N PRO A 248 18.59 -5.52 7.82
CA PRO A 248 18.28 -5.21 6.42
C PRO A 248 18.98 -6.13 5.42
N ILE A 249 18.19 -6.67 4.50
CA ILE A 249 18.60 -7.63 3.48
C ILE A 249 18.65 -6.89 2.15
N PHE A 250 19.81 -6.84 1.50
CA PHE A 250 19.88 -6.23 0.17
C PHE A 250 19.11 -7.08 -0.85
N VAL A 251 18.12 -6.48 -1.51
CA VAL A 251 17.30 -7.15 -2.53
C VAL A 251 17.06 -6.21 -3.71
N GLY A 252 17.44 -6.66 -4.92
CA GLY A 252 17.29 -5.83 -6.13
C GLY A 252 18.02 -4.50 -5.98
N ASN A 253 17.27 -3.41 -5.96
CA ASN A 253 17.76 -2.03 -5.85
C ASN A 253 17.51 -1.39 -4.46
N GLY A 254 17.10 -2.15 -3.45
CA GLY A 254 16.79 -1.63 -2.12
C GLY A 254 17.13 -2.60 -0.98
N TYR A 255 16.56 -2.33 0.19
CA TYR A 255 16.75 -3.13 1.40
C TYR A 255 15.41 -3.62 1.94
N LEU A 256 15.32 -4.93 2.15
CA LEU A 256 14.17 -5.61 2.71
C LEU A 256 14.38 -5.87 4.20
N PHE A 257 13.36 -5.57 4.97
CA PHE A 257 13.33 -5.72 6.41
C PHE A 257 12.11 -6.58 6.76
N LEU A 258 12.32 -7.76 7.35
CA LEU A 258 11.25 -8.74 7.57
C LEU A 258 10.99 -8.93 9.06
N LYS A 259 9.72 -8.91 9.46
CA LYS A 259 9.27 -9.29 10.80
C LYS A 259 8.60 -10.67 10.77
N LEU A 260 8.97 -11.52 11.71
CA LEU A 260 8.32 -12.79 11.96
C LEU A 260 7.15 -12.57 12.93
N ASN A 261 5.92 -12.68 12.44
CA ASN A 261 4.72 -12.56 13.28
C ASN A 261 4.31 -13.89 13.91
N ASP A 262 4.52 -15.00 13.21
CA ASP A 262 4.23 -16.35 13.72
C ASP A 262 4.96 -17.41 12.88
N LYS A 263 5.20 -18.61 13.41
CA LYS A 263 5.73 -19.76 12.68
C LYS A 263 5.02 -21.04 13.07
N ARG A 264 4.64 -21.85 12.08
CA ARG A 264 3.97 -23.14 12.30
C ARG A 264 4.59 -24.25 11.48
N LYS A 265 4.49 -25.46 12.01
CA LYS A 265 4.95 -26.69 11.37
C LYS A 265 3.76 -27.33 10.65
N VAL A 266 3.88 -27.62 9.35
CA VAL A 266 2.80 -28.17 8.52
C VAL A 266 3.24 -29.49 7.90
N ILE A 267 2.50 -30.56 8.20
CA ILE A 267 2.67 -31.86 7.54
C ILE A 267 1.93 -31.78 6.20
N THR A 268 2.68 -31.79 5.10
CA THR A 268 2.10 -31.64 3.77
C THR A 268 2.63 -32.71 2.84
N LYS A 269 1.75 -33.46 2.18
CA LYS A 269 2.09 -34.21 0.97
C LYS A 269 2.24 -33.19 -0.16
N ILE A 270 3.45 -32.68 -0.35
CA ILE A 270 3.69 -31.61 -1.33
C ILE A 270 3.59 -32.18 -2.74
N ASN A 271 2.65 -31.65 -3.52
CA ASN A 271 2.63 -31.86 -4.97
C ASN A 271 3.70 -30.94 -5.59
N ILE A 272 4.75 -31.53 -6.15
CA ILE A 272 5.91 -30.81 -6.70
C ILE A 272 5.49 -29.85 -7.80
N ASP A 273 4.59 -30.25 -8.69
CA ASP A 273 4.18 -29.43 -9.83
C ASP A 273 3.35 -28.22 -9.37
N LYS A 274 2.43 -28.41 -8.41
CA LYS A 274 1.68 -27.30 -7.81
C LYS A 274 2.60 -26.33 -7.06
N GLU A 275 3.57 -26.84 -6.32
CA GLU A 275 4.53 -26.00 -5.62
C GLU A 275 5.45 -25.26 -6.62
N LEU A 276 5.84 -25.90 -7.72
CA LEU A 276 6.64 -25.30 -8.78
C LEU A 276 5.90 -24.13 -9.44
N GLU A 277 4.65 -24.30 -9.87
CA GLU A 277 3.89 -23.20 -10.47
C GLU A 277 3.71 -22.03 -9.50
N MET A 278 3.53 -22.31 -8.21
CA MET A 278 3.47 -21.26 -7.19
C MET A 278 4.82 -20.55 -7.01
N LEU A 279 5.96 -21.25 -7.10
CA LEU A 279 7.28 -20.62 -7.09
C LEU A 279 7.54 -19.80 -8.35
N VAL A 280 7.10 -20.30 -9.51
CA VAL A 280 7.17 -19.57 -10.78
C VAL A 280 6.39 -18.27 -10.67
N GLN A 281 5.14 -18.32 -10.21
CA GLN A 281 4.31 -17.12 -10.04
C GLN A 281 4.96 -16.12 -9.07
N LYS A 282 5.43 -16.58 -7.90
CA LYS A 282 6.10 -15.70 -6.93
C LYS A 282 7.37 -15.06 -7.49
N GLU A 283 8.14 -15.81 -8.26
CA GLU A 283 9.35 -15.29 -8.89
C GLU A 283 9.03 -14.28 -10.00
N THR A 284 7.97 -14.52 -10.78
CA THR A 284 7.40 -13.55 -11.72
C THR A 284 6.99 -12.26 -11.00
N ASP A 285 6.16 -12.37 -9.96
CA ASP A 285 5.67 -11.22 -9.19
C ASP A 285 6.83 -10.44 -8.57
N ARG A 286 7.85 -11.15 -8.05
CA ARG A 286 9.07 -10.53 -7.49
C ARG A 286 9.79 -9.69 -8.55
N GLN A 287 10.00 -10.24 -9.74
CA GLN A 287 10.70 -9.53 -10.82
C GLN A 287 9.86 -8.36 -11.36
N LEU A 288 8.55 -8.54 -11.53
CA LEU A 288 7.64 -7.46 -11.96
C LEU A 288 7.56 -6.33 -10.92
N ASN A 289 7.53 -6.63 -9.63
CA ASN A 289 7.59 -5.61 -8.58
C ASN A 289 8.90 -4.82 -8.62
N GLN A 290 10.04 -5.48 -8.90
CA GLN A 290 11.32 -4.79 -9.11
C GLN A 290 11.25 -3.85 -10.32
N TYR A 291 10.70 -4.31 -11.45
CA TYR A 291 10.49 -3.45 -12.61
C TYR A 291 9.53 -2.29 -12.33
N SER A 292 8.47 -2.52 -11.54
CA SER A 292 7.54 -1.48 -11.08
C SER A 292 8.26 -0.37 -10.33
N THR A 293 9.07 -0.72 -9.34
CA THR A 293 9.86 0.24 -8.55
C THR A 293 10.85 1.01 -9.43
N ILE A 294 11.60 0.31 -10.29
CA ILE A 294 12.54 0.95 -11.22
C ILE A 294 11.83 1.93 -12.15
N TYR A 295 10.69 1.52 -12.71
CA TYR A 295 9.91 2.33 -13.63
C TYR A 295 9.33 3.57 -12.93
N PHE A 296 8.73 3.39 -11.76
CA PHE A 296 8.23 4.48 -10.93
C PHE A 296 9.32 5.51 -10.63
N ASN A 297 10.49 5.05 -10.17
CA ASN A 297 11.62 5.92 -9.85
C ASN A 297 12.15 6.68 -11.06
N LYS A 298 12.18 6.04 -12.25
CA LYS A 298 12.54 6.70 -13.50
C LYS A 298 11.57 7.84 -13.83
N ILE A 299 10.27 7.62 -13.65
CA ILE A 299 9.24 8.63 -13.92
C ILE A 299 9.32 9.76 -12.90
N LYS A 300 9.40 9.43 -11.61
CA LYS A 300 9.48 10.41 -10.52
C LYS A 300 10.61 11.41 -10.71
N LYS A 301 11.77 10.99 -11.24
CA LYS A 301 12.90 11.87 -11.55
C LYS A 301 12.62 12.90 -12.66
N ASN A 302 11.67 12.60 -13.55
CA ASN A 302 11.34 13.43 -14.71
C ASN A 302 10.09 14.29 -14.49
N ILE A 303 9.45 14.21 -13.32
CA ILE A 303 8.26 14.97 -12.98
C ILE A 303 8.62 16.15 -12.09
N LEU A 304 8.16 17.35 -12.45
CA LEU A 304 8.33 18.55 -11.65
C LEU A 304 7.29 18.59 -10.52
N ILE A 305 7.76 18.67 -9.28
CA ILE A 305 6.94 18.79 -8.07
C ILE A 305 7.29 20.11 -7.39
N ASN A 306 6.32 21.02 -7.32
CA ASN A 306 6.46 22.32 -6.66
C ASN A 306 5.57 22.37 -5.42
N GLU A 307 6.15 22.69 -4.26
CA GLU A 307 5.42 23.01 -3.03
C GLU A 307 5.13 24.52 -3.00
N THR A 308 3.92 24.90 -2.58
CA THR A 308 3.43 26.30 -2.58
C THR A 308 3.01 26.79 -1.21
#